data_AF-A0A559IXY7-F1
#
_entry.id   AF-A0A559IXY7-F1
#
_cell.length_a   1.000
_cell.length_b   1.000
_cell.length_c   1.000
_cell.angle_alpha   90.00
_cell.angle_beta   90.00
_cell.angle_gamma   90.00
#
_symmetry.space_group_name_H-M   'P 1'
#
loop_
_entity.id
_entity.type
_entity.pdbx_description
1 polymer ?
#
loop_
_entity_poly.entity_id
_entity_poly.type
_entity_poly.pdbx_seq_one_letter_code
_entity_poly.pdbx_strand_id
1 'polypeptide(L)'
;MLHFHTERQTIPHPILLEARQIAPNQILLTYDKRTDLQSTTNVSNYWIRSNMGPVGIASVGMKDALTAENAVRPDMAMITPADNSMMKYFMTFSTNAVSGVTYTVLPCFVNLEGMTGYRGENWAPFSRNMFIGI
;
A
#
# COMPACT_ATOMS: atom_id res chain seq x y z
N MET A 1 -21.37 -15.02 -5.06
CA MET A 1 -20.16 -14.21 -4.74
C MET A 1 -20.10 -12.94 -5.61
N LEU A 2 -21.17 -12.13 -5.65
CA LEU A 2 -21.21 -10.88 -6.45
C LEU A 2 -21.68 -9.65 -5.64
N HIS A 3 -22.23 -9.85 -4.43
CA HIS A 3 -22.83 -8.77 -3.65
C HIS A 3 -21.87 -8.04 -2.69
N PHE A 4 -20.74 -8.65 -2.29
CA PHE A 4 -19.81 -8.04 -1.33
C PHE A 4 -18.95 -6.90 -1.90
N HIS A 5 -18.83 -6.79 -3.23
CA HIS A 5 -18.05 -5.74 -3.89
C HIS A 5 -18.85 -4.44 -4.03
N THR A 6 -20.17 -4.53 -4.25
CA THR A 6 -21.01 -3.39 -4.64
C THR A 6 -21.36 -2.47 -3.46
N GLU A 7 -21.40 -2.97 -2.22
CA GLU A 7 -21.69 -2.14 -1.03
C GLU A 7 -20.46 -1.38 -0.49
N ARG A 8 -19.22 -1.80 -0.82
CA ARG A 8 -17.98 -1.27 -0.22
C ARG A 8 -17.52 0.09 -0.77
N GLN A 9 -18.18 0.66 -1.78
CA GLN A 9 -17.70 1.87 -2.50
C GLN A 9 -18.61 3.10 -2.41
N THR A 10 -19.44 3.25 -1.38
CA THR A 10 -20.27 4.46 -1.23
C THR A 10 -19.48 5.68 -0.73
N ILE A 11 -18.38 5.47 0.00
CA ILE A 11 -17.52 6.55 0.49
C ILE A 11 -16.47 6.85 -0.58
N PRO A 12 -16.37 8.08 -1.11
CA PRO A 12 -15.28 8.48 -1.98
C PRO A 12 -13.92 8.24 -1.32
N HIS A 13 -13.05 7.51 -1.99
CA HIS A 13 -11.70 7.20 -1.51
C HIS A 13 -10.70 7.18 -2.67
N PRO A 14 -9.41 7.38 -2.38
CA PRO A 14 -8.34 7.18 -3.36
C PRO A 14 -8.12 5.69 -3.63
N ILE A 15 -7.77 5.38 -4.87
CA ILE A 15 -7.34 4.06 -5.34
C ILE A 15 -5.88 4.15 -5.76
N LEU A 16 -5.05 3.24 -5.26
CA LEU A 16 -3.68 3.05 -5.69
C LEU A 16 -3.69 2.58 -7.14
N LEU A 17 -3.14 3.39 -8.04
CA LEU A 17 -2.96 3.03 -9.45
C LEU A 17 -1.74 2.14 -9.65
N GLU A 18 -0.64 2.44 -8.96
CA GLU A 18 0.63 1.75 -9.15
C GLU A 18 1.50 1.79 -7.89
N ALA A 19 2.17 0.67 -7.61
CA ALA A 19 3.32 0.61 -6.73
C ALA A 19 4.53 0.12 -7.52
N ARG A 20 5.46 1.02 -7.84
CA ARG A 20 6.62 0.72 -8.68
C ARG A 20 7.89 0.80 -7.86
N GLN A 21 8.68 -0.27 -7.86
CA GLN A 21 10.02 -0.23 -7.27
C GLN A 21 10.93 0.72 -8.06
N ILE A 22 11.63 1.60 -7.34
CA ILE A 22 12.53 2.61 -7.90
C ILE A 22 13.95 2.52 -7.35
N ALA A 23 14.13 1.82 -6.23
CA ALA A 23 15.41 1.42 -5.67
C ALA A 23 15.24 0.09 -4.91
N PRO A 24 16.34 -0.62 -4.53
CA PRO A 24 16.24 -1.89 -3.81
C PRO A 24 15.36 -1.85 -2.57
N ASN A 25 15.34 -0.75 -1.83
CA ASN A 25 14.53 -0.53 -0.64
C ASN A 25 13.48 0.58 -0.81
N GLN A 26 13.06 0.91 -2.04
CA GLN A 26 12.12 2.02 -2.23
C GLN A 26 11.12 1.76 -3.36
N ILE A 27 9.86 2.09 -3.08
CA ILE A 27 8.78 2.10 -4.07
C ILE A 27 8.15 3.49 -4.17
N LEU A 28 7.68 3.82 -5.37
CA LEU A 28 6.80 4.95 -5.65
C LEU A 28 5.35 4.45 -5.67
N LEU A 29 4.52 5.00 -4.80
CA LEU A 29 3.08 4.83 -4.77
C LEU A 29 2.42 5.96 -5.56
N THR A 30 1.49 5.63 -6.46
CA THR A 30 0.70 6.62 -7.22
C THR A 30 -0.78 6.34 -7.05
N TYR A 31 -1.55 7.33 -6.61
CA TYR A 31 -3.01 7.26 -6.43
C TYR A 31 -3.75 7.99 -7.57
N ASP A 32 -5.03 7.64 -7.76
CA ASP A 32 -5.93 8.26 -8.75
C ASP A 32 -6.47 9.64 -8.31
N LYS A 33 -6.46 9.90 -7.00
CA LYS A 33 -6.99 11.10 -6.36
C LYS A 33 -6.04 11.60 -5.27
N ARG A 34 -6.22 12.87 -4.90
CA ARG A 34 -5.51 13.49 -3.77
C ARG A 34 -5.88 12.76 -2.48
N THR A 35 -4.89 12.32 -1.75
CA THR A 35 -5.07 11.58 -0.50
C THR A 35 -4.89 12.51 0.69
N ASP A 36 -5.48 12.15 1.82
CA ASP A 36 -5.17 12.77 3.09
C ASP A 36 -3.75 12.38 3.52
N LEU A 37 -2.94 13.39 3.87
CA LEU A 37 -1.53 13.20 4.17
C LEU A 37 -1.34 12.27 5.37
N GLN A 38 -2.09 12.48 6.45
CA GLN A 38 -1.90 11.73 7.69
C GLN A 38 -2.16 10.24 7.50
N SER A 39 -3.28 9.88 6.88
CA SER A 39 -3.63 8.49 6.61
C SER A 39 -2.75 7.84 5.56
N THR A 40 -2.20 8.60 4.61
CA THR A 40 -1.28 8.05 3.60
C THR A 40 0.12 7.82 4.15
N THR A 41 0.61 8.71 5.03
CA THR A 41 1.95 8.56 5.61
C THR A 41 2.00 7.61 6.81
N ASN A 42 0.85 7.17 7.30
CA ASN A 42 0.77 6.14 8.33
C ASN A 42 1.10 4.77 7.75
N VAL A 43 2.32 4.28 7.97
CA VAL A 43 2.75 2.97 7.43
C VAL A 43 1.89 1.78 7.89
N SER A 44 1.24 1.87 9.05
CA SER A 44 0.36 0.81 9.54
C SER A 44 -0.99 0.72 8.80
N ASN A 45 -1.21 1.59 7.83
CA ASN A 45 -2.27 1.48 6.83
C ASN A 45 -1.87 0.61 5.63
N TYR A 46 -0.68 0.00 5.65
CA TYR A 46 -0.13 -0.76 4.52
C TYR A 46 0.23 -2.18 4.93
N TRP A 47 0.04 -3.10 4.00
CA TRP A 47 0.59 -4.45 4.03
C TRP A 47 1.42 -4.69 2.78
N ILE A 48 2.52 -5.40 2.93
CA ILE A 48 3.33 -5.88 1.81
C ILE A 48 3.31 -7.39 1.84
N ARG A 49 2.60 -8.00 0.89
CA ARG A 49 2.56 -9.45 0.70
C ARG A 49 3.77 -9.91 -0.09
N SER A 50 4.28 -11.11 0.22
CA SER A 50 5.14 -11.84 -0.71
C SER A 50 4.78 -13.31 -0.89
N ASN A 51 5.21 -13.87 -2.02
CA ASN A 51 5.12 -15.31 -2.30
C ASN A 51 6.11 -16.18 -1.48
N MET A 52 7.02 -15.57 -0.72
CA MET A 52 8.04 -16.24 0.11
C MET A 52 7.81 -16.06 1.62
N GLY A 53 6.67 -15.48 2.03
CA GLY A 53 6.39 -15.15 3.43
C GLY A 53 6.81 -13.72 3.82
N PRO A 54 6.85 -13.37 5.11
CA PRO A 54 7.26 -12.03 5.58
C PRO A 54 8.79 -11.87 5.52
N VAL A 55 9.34 -11.81 4.30
CA VAL A 55 10.78 -11.68 4.02
C VAL A 55 11.12 -10.40 3.26
N GLY A 56 12.29 -9.83 3.56
CA GLY A 56 12.74 -8.55 2.99
C GLY A 56 11.81 -7.42 3.42
N ILE A 57 11.14 -6.81 2.44
CA ILE A 57 10.18 -5.72 2.66
C ILE A 57 8.76 -6.20 3.02
N ALA A 58 8.49 -7.51 2.96
CA ALA A 58 7.16 -8.04 3.22
C ALA A 58 6.84 -8.09 4.71
N SER A 59 5.63 -7.67 5.06
CA SER A 59 5.07 -7.78 6.41
C SER A 59 4.23 -9.03 6.59
N VAL A 60 3.80 -9.66 5.50
CA VAL A 60 2.82 -10.76 5.52
C VAL A 60 3.02 -11.73 4.34
N GLY A 61 2.69 -13.01 4.52
CA GLY A 61 2.71 -14.00 3.44
C GLY A 61 1.49 -13.92 2.52
N MET A 62 1.62 -14.44 1.29
CA MET A 62 0.56 -14.34 0.27
C MET A 62 -0.78 -14.97 0.67
N LYS A 63 -0.77 -15.95 1.57
CA LYS A 63 -1.96 -16.70 2.03
C LYS A 63 -2.52 -16.21 3.37
N ASP A 64 -1.82 -15.29 4.03
CA ASP A 64 -2.17 -14.89 5.38
C ASP A 64 -3.22 -13.77 5.35
N ALA A 65 -4.08 -13.77 6.37
CA ALA A 65 -5.04 -12.71 6.60
C ALA A 65 -4.30 -11.40 6.94
N LEU A 66 -4.85 -10.27 6.49
CA LEU A 66 -4.34 -8.95 6.87
C LEU A 66 -4.87 -8.62 8.26
N THR A 67 -3.97 -8.40 9.21
CA THR A 67 -4.30 -8.04 10.58
C THR A 67 -3.46 -6.84 11.03
N ALA A 68 -3.85 -6.18 12.12
CA ALA A 68 -3.09 -5.04 12.63
C ALA A 68 -1.65 -5.44 13.03
N GLU A 69 -1.46 -6.68 13.49
CA GLU A 69 -0.18 -7.20 13.95
C GLU A 69 0.82 -7.44 12.81
N ASN A 70 0.33 -7.67 11.58
CA ASN A 70 1.16 -7.89 10.39
C ASN A 70 1.10 -6.75 9.36
N ALA A 71 0.59 -5.59 9.77
CA ALA A 71 0.75 -4.35 9.04
C ALA A 71 2.23 -3.92 9.01
N VAL A 72 2.60 -3.09 8.04
CA VAL A 72 3.92 -2.47 8.00
C VAL A 72 4.08 -1.59 9.24
N ARG A 73 5.16 -1.83 9.98
CA ARG A 73 5.46 -1.10 11.21
C ARG A 73 6.41 0.07 10.97
N PRO A 74 6.44 1.07 11.86
CA PRO A 74 7.36 2.21 11.75
C PRO A 74 8.85 1.84 11.70
N ASP A 75 9.26 0.69 12.24
CA ASP A 75 10.64 0.18 12.13
C ASP A 75 10.97 -0.46 10.77
N MET A 76 9.94 -0.79 9.98
CA MET A 76 10.10 -1.46 8.68
C MET A 76 10.17 -0.49 7.51
N ALA A 77 9.43 0.63 7.58
CA ALA A 77 9.36 1.59 6.49
C ALA A 77 8.95 2.99 6.97
N MET A 78 9.15 3.95 6.09
CA MET A 78 8.63 5.32 6.21
C MET A 78 8.02 5.76 4.87
N ILE A 79 6.93 6.51 4.91
CA ILE A 79 6.28 7.08 3.74
C ILE A 79 6.45 8.60 3.75
N THR A 80 6.86 9.17 2.61
CA THR A 80 7.02 10.62 2.43
C THR A 80 6.39 11.06 1.10
N PRO A 81 5.88 12.29 1.00
CA PRO A 81 5.42 12.83 -0.29
C PRO A 81 6.56 12.84 -1.31
N ALA A 82 6.27 12.41 -2.54
CA ALA A 82 7.22 12.51 -3.65
C ALA A 82 7.20 13.89 -4.32
N ASP A 83 6.06 14.59 -4.21
CA ASP A 83 5.82 15.95 -4.71
C ASP A 83 4.65 16.59 -3.94
N ASN A 84 4.22 17.78 -4.35
CA ASN A 84 3.10 18.52 -3.75
C ASN A 84 1.71 18.10 -4.26
N SER A 85 1.62 17.02 -5.07
CA SER A 85 0.33 16.59 -5.66
C SER A 85 -0.60 15.95 -4.65
N MET A 86 -0.08 15.45 -3.52
CA MET A 86 -0.79 14.53 -2.61
C MET A 86 -1.31 13.27 -3.31
N MET A 87 -0.70 12.88 -4.42
CA MET A 87 -1.04 11.67 -5.18
C MET A 87 0.14 10.71 -5.30
N LYS A 88 1.36 11.16 -4.94
CA LYS A 88 2.58 10.39 -5.11
C LYS A 88 3.41 10.38 -3.83
N TYR A 89 3.86 9.19 -3.46
CA TYR A 89 4.56 8.96 -2.20
C TYR A 89 5.71 7.99 -2.38
N PHE A 90 6.85 8.27 -1.76
CA PHE A 90 7.92 7.30 -1.60
C PHE A 90 7.68 6.51 -0.32
N MET A 91 7.63 5.18 -0.43
CA MET A 91 7.75 4.29 0.72
C MET A 91 9.18 3.72 0.71
N THR A 92 9.95 4.07 1.72
CA THR A 92 11.34 3.65 1.89
C THR A 92 11.41 2.63 3.01
N PHE A 93 11.92 1.45 2.70
CA PHE A 93 12.05 0.32 3.62
C PHE A 93 13.41 0.34 4.33
N SER A 94 13.46 -0.20 5.54
CA SER A 94 14.71 -0.38 6.30
C SER A 94 15.57 -1.54 5.79
N THR A 95 15.00 -2.39 4.94
CA THR A 95 15.66 -3.53 4.27
C THR A 95 15.40 -3.49 2.77
N ASN A 96 16.20 -4.21 1.99
CA ASN A 96 16.00 -4.33 0.54
C ASN A 96 14.90 -5.36 0.22
N ALA A 97 14.20 -5.15 -0.88
CA ALA A 97 13.41 -6.17 -1.54
C ALA A 97 14.34 -7.32 -1.96
N VAL A 98 13.86 -8.56 -1.80
CA VAL A 98 14.61 -9.74 -2.23
C VAL A 98 14.43 -9.89 -3.74
N SER A 99 15.54 -9.98 -4.47
CA SER A 99 15.51 -10.12 -5.92
C SER A 99 14.73 -11.38 -6.34
N GLY A 100 13.85 -11.23 -7.32
CA GLY A 100 13.02 -12.32 -7.84
C GLY A 100 11.80 -12.69 -6.99
N VAL A 101 11.61 -12.07 -5.81
CA VAL A 101 10.40 -12.26 -4.99
C VAL A 101 9.28 -11.37 -5.50
N THR A 102 8.08 -11.93 -5.61
CA THR A 102 6.88 -11.17 -6.00
C THR A 102 6.30 -10.50 -4.77
N TYR A 103 6.14 -9.19 -4.85
CA TYR A 103 5.54 -8.37 -3.80
C TYR A 103 4.21 -7.78 -4.25
N THR A 104 3.21 -7.73 -3.36
CA THR A 104 1.95 -7.00 -3.58
C THR A 104 1.75 -5.98 -2.46
N VAL A 105 1.52 -4.72 -2.85
CA VAL A 105 1.28 -3.60 -1.93
C VAL A 105 -0.21 -3.41 -1.72
N LEU A 106 -0.64 -3.44 -0.46
CA LEU A 106 -2.05 -3.40 -0.09
C LEU A 106 -2.27 -2.23 0.88
N PRO A 107 -2.53 -1.03 0.35
CA PRO A 107 -2.99 0.09 1.18
C PRO A 107 -4.44 -0.12 1.62
N CYS A 108 -4.74 0.20 2.87
CA CYS A 108 -6.07 0.27 3.44
C CYS A 108 -6.22 1.57 4.22
N PHE A 109 -7.46 2.04 4.42
CA PHE A 109 -7.76 3.16 5.32
C PHE A 109 -7.15 4.52 4.91
N VAL A 110 -6.68 4.65 3.66
CA VAL A 110 -6.23 5.93 3.10
C VAL A 110 -7.46 6.76 2.74
N ASN A 111 -7.56 7.95 3.31
CA ASN A 111 -8.70 8.84 3.09
C ASN A 111 -8.46 9.75 1.88
N LEU A 112 -9.56 10.25 1.31
CA LEU A 112 -9.50 11.38 0.39
C LEU A 112 -9.05 12.63 1.15
N GLU A 113 -8.36 13.55 0.48
CA GLU A 113 -7.98 14.82 1.09
C GLU A 113 -9.18 15.52 1.77
N GLY A 114 -9.00 15.91 3.03
CA GLY A 114 -10.03 16.57 3.83
C GLY A 114 -11.13 15.65 4.35
N MET A 115 -11.07 14.35 4.08
CA MET A 115 -12.02 13.34 4.58
C MET A 115 -11.38 12.42 5.62
N THR A 116 -12.22 11.73 6.39
CA THR A 116 -11.80 10.75 7.40
C THR A 116 -12.78 9.57 7.46
N GLY A 117 -12.37 8.47 8.08
CA GLY A 117 -13.26 7.36 8.42
C GLY A 117 -13.42 6.30 7.33
N TYR A 118 -12.63 6.36 6.26
CA TYR A 118 -12.54 5.26 5.30
C TYR A 118 -11.94 4.02 5.96
N ARG A 119 -12.59 2.87 5.80
CA ARG A 119 -12.23 1.59 6.45
C ARG A 119 -12.02 0.44 5.46
N GLY A 120 -11.81 0.77 4.19
CA GLY A 120 -11.67 -0.21 3.11
C GLY A 120 -10.26 -0.33 2.55
N GLU A 121 -10.15 -1.10 1.48
CA GLU A 121 -8.95 -1.32 0.68
C GLU A 121 -8.80 -0.21 -0.37
N ASN A 122 -7.63 0.39 -0.47
CA ASN A 122 -7.34 1.42 -1.47
C ASN A 122 -6.73 0.84 -2.75
N TRP A 123 -7.16 -0.34 -3.17
CA TRP A 123 -6.72 -0.99 -4.41
C TRP A 123 -7.91 -1.65 -5.12
N ALA A 124 -7.80 -1.80 -6.44
CA ALA A 124 -8.88 -2.28 -7.31
C ALA A 124 -8.31 -3.30 -8.33
N PRO A 125 -9.16 -4.01 -9.09
CA PRO A 125 -8.70 -5.01 -10.07
C PRO A 125 -7.69 -4.50 -11.11
N PHE A 126 -7.67 -3.20 -11.40
CA PHE A 126 -6.74 -2.57 -12.35
C PHE A 126 -5.53 -1.89 -11.69
N SER A 127 -5.39 -1.99 -10.38
CA SER A 127 -4.22 -1.50 -9.66
C SER A 127 -2.98 -2.30 -10.04
N ARG A 128 -1.93 -1.64 -10.49
CA ARG A 128 -0.59 -2.23 -10.69
C ARG A 128 0.18 -2.20 -9.38
N ASN A 129 -0.36 -2.85 -8.36
CA ASN A 129 0.20 -2.87 -7.00
C ASN A 129 1.13 -4.07 -6.75
N MET A 130 1.51 -4.80 -7.80
CA MET A 130 2.41 -5.93 -7.75
C MET A 130 3.70 -5.64 -8.53
N PHE A 131 4.84 -6.04 -7.98
CA PHE A 131 6.13 -5.95 -8.64
C PHE A 131 7.03 -7.13 -8.25
N ILE A 132 8.10 -7.35 -9.01
CA ILE A 132 9.15 -8.31 -8.69
C ILE A 132 10.33 -7.52 -8.13
N GLY A 133 10.87 -7.96 -6.99
CA GLY A 133 12.04 -7.34 -6.38
C GLY A 133 13.22 -7.29 -7.34
N ILE A 134 13.81 -6.11 -7.52
CA ILE A 134 15.09 -5.90 -8.22
C ILE A 134 16.26 -5.82 -7.26
#